data_AF-A0A7D5CHE9-F1
#
_entry.id   AF-A0A7D5CHE9-F1
#
_cell.length_a   1.000
_cell.length_b   1.000
_cell.length_c   1.000
_cell.angle_alpha   90.00
_cell.angle_beta   90.00
_cell.angle_gamma   90.00
#
_symmetry.space_group_name_H-M   'P 1'
#
loop_
_entity.id
_entity.type
_entity.pdbx_description
1 polymer ?
#
loop_
_entity_poly.entity_id
_entity_poly.type
_entity_poly.pdbx_seq_one_letter_code
_entity_poly.pdbx_strand_id
1 'polypeptide(L)'
;MRKPVPAVALAAAILLAGCIGGVGTDGSATATQTATETPTVTPPTSTDESERVVAYEDLNDQQQAAFRDAIDGEASFVPNTSYVNDSAGYEFEHVDPFQEHEYVRYDGDQYRISTTQGELYASYQIRTSVGSPDENATVVALEELPDRVRDEVRTAIIEGEYYAPYGKWGSLPESLQDAEYVRYENRTYETGYAVGDAWATVVTVEEVE
;
A
#
# COMPACT_ATOMS: atom_id res chain seq x y z
N MET A 1 28.65 -30.34 46.57
CA MET A 1 27.55 -30.03 47.51
C MET A 1 26.28 -29.86 46.69
N ARG A 2 25.34 -30.81 46.79
CA ARG A 2 23.98 -30.63 47.38
C ARG A 2 23.16 -29.46 46.81
N LYS A 3 22.17 -29.79 45.96
CA LYS A 3 20.91 -29.02 45.80
C LYS A 3 20.13 -29.04 47.13
N PRO A 4 19.17 -28.12 47.32
CA PRO A 4 17.77 -28.55 47.15
C PRO A 4 16.85 -27.54 46.43
N VAL A 5 15.72 -28.07 45.93
CA VAL A 5 14.49 -27.35 45.55
C VAL A 5 13.36 -27.93 46.41
N PRO A 6 12.43 -27.10 46.93
CA PRO A 6 10.96 -27.34 46.78
C PRO A 6 10.20 -26.03 46.41
N ALA A 7 9.00 -25.93 45.81
CA ALA A 7 7.74 -26.71 45.84
C ALA A 7 6.87 -26.43 47.11
N VAL A 8 5.52 -26.28 47.13
CA VAL A 8 4.40 -26.57 46.17
C VAL A 8 3.20 -25.59 46.38
N ALA A 9 2.55 -25.09 45.31
CA ALA A 9 1.07 -25.08 45.07
C ALA A 9 0.72 -24.26 43.81
N LEU A 10 -0.07 -24.70 42.82
CA LEU A 10 -1.23 -25.61 42.71
C LEU A 10 -2.54 -25.08 43.35
N ALA A 11 -3.36 -24.42 42.53
CA ALA A 11 -4.79 -24.26 42.74
C ALA A 11 -5.51 -24.36 41.38
N ALA A 12 -6.17 -25.50 41.14
CA ALA A 12 -7.01 -25.72 39.98
C ALA A 12 -8.47 -25.46 40.34
N ALA A 13 -9.19 -24.71 39.52
CA ALA A 13 -10.64 -24.56 39.61
C ALA A 13 -11.27 -25.09 38.32
N ILE A 14 -11.76 -26.33 38.37
CA ILE A 14 -12.52 -26.96 37.29
C ILE A 14 -13.98 -26.52 37.44
N LEU A 15 -14.57 -25.94 36.40
CA LEU A 15 -16.02 -25.86 36.25
C LEU A 15 -16.44 -26.68 35.03
N LEU A 16 -17.10 -27.81 35.32
CA LEU A 16 -17.66 -28.75 34.36
C LEU A 16 -19.12 -28.43 34.08
N ALA A 17 -19.41 -28.08 32.84
CA ALA A 17 -20.65 -28.39 32.12
C ALA A 17 -20.22 -28.54 30.66
N GLY A 18 -20.49 -29.60 29.92
CA GLY A 18 -21.55 -30.58 30.03
C GLY A 18 -21.86 -30.96 28.59
N CYS A 19 -21.30 -32.10 28.16
CA CYS A 19 -21.51 -32.87 26.92
C CYS A 19 -22.87 -32.64 26.24
N ILE A 20 -22.97 -32.67 24.91
CA ILE A 20 -23.02 -33.83 23.98
C ILE A 20 -22.84 -33.21 22.57
N GLY A 21 -22.11 -33.71 21.57
CA GLY A 21 -21.71 -35.05 21.17
C GLY A 21 -21.93 -35.15 19.65
N GLY A 22 -20.94 -35.60 18.88
CA GLY A 22 -21.03 -35.62 17.41
C GLY A 22 -19.66 -35.82 16.75
N VAL A 23 -19.42 -37.01 16.21
CA VAL A 23 -18.20 -37.34 15.47
C VAL A 23 -18.53 -37.35 13.99
N GLY A 24 -17.83 -36.55 13.19
CA GLY A 24 -17.65 -36.84 11.77
C GLY A 24 -17.95 -35.71 10.76
N THR A 25 -17.23 -35.84 9.64
CA THR A 25 -17.40 -35.20 8.33
C THR A 25 -16.72 -33.85 8.10
N ASP A 26 -15.96 -33.83 7.01
CA ASP A 26 -15.21 -32.70 6.49
C ASP A 26 -16.11 -31.51 6.16
N GLY A 27 -15.76 -30.35 6.72
CA GLY A 27 -16.34 -29.07 6.38
C GLY A 27 -15.24 -28.03 6.29
N SER A 28 -14.84 -27.70 5.06
CA SER A 28 -13.91 -26.59 4.81
C SER A 28 -14.56 -25.29 5.29
N ALA A 29 -14.14 -24.79 6.44
CA ALA A 29 -14.56 -23.50 6.95
C ALA A 29 -13.86 -22.41 6.14
N THR A 30 -14.48 -21.99 5.03
CA THR A 30 -14.10 -20.76 4.34
C THR A 30 -14.17 -19.61 5.35
N ALA A 31 -13.02 -19.01 5.66
CA ALA A 31 -12.97 -17.85 6.53
C ALA A 31 -13.77 -16.72 5.88
N THR A 32 -14.89 -16.32 6.51
CA THR A 32 -15.58 -15.10 6.15
C THR A 32 -14.64 -13.94 6.47
N GLN A 33 -14.09 -13.31 5.43
CA GLN A 33 -13.36 -12.06 5.60
C GLN A 33 -14.37 -11.01 6.06
N THR A 34 -14.22 -10.54 7.30
CA THR A 34 -14.85 -9.29 7.73
C THR A 34 -14.31 -8.19 6.84
N ALA A 35 -15.18 -7.36 6.26
CA ALA A 35 -14.73 -6.18 5.53
C ALA A 35 -13.91 -5.29 6.49
N THR A 36 -12.65 -5.04 6.14
CA THR A 36 -11.87 -3.98 6.79
C THR A 36 -12.55 -2.67 6.43
N GLU A 37 -13.06 -1.95 7.43
CA GLU A 37 -13.55 -0.58 7.23
C GLU A 37 -12.37 0.28 6.78
N THR A 38 -12.43 0.80 5.55
CA THR A 38 -11.47 1.78 5.05
C THR A 38 -11.46 2.99 5.99
N PRO A 39 -10.30 3.42 6.51
CA PRO A 39 -10.25 4.56 7.40
C PRO A 39 -10.67 5.83 6.66
N THR A 40 -11.78 6.43 7.09
CA THR A 40 -12.19 7.77 6.66
C THR A 40 -11.31 8.80 7.38
N VAL A 41 -10.60 9.61 6.62
CA VAL A 41 -9.84 10.74 7.14
C VAL A 41 -10.70 11.99 7.00
N THR A 42 -11.27 12.44 8.12
CA THR A 42 -11.89 13.76 8.21
C THR A 42 -10.79 14.83 8.37
N PRO A 43 -10.81 15.92 7.59
CA PRO A 43 -9.91 17.06 7.78
C PRO A 43 -9.96 17.64 9.21
N PRO A 44 -8.92 18.35 9.66
CA PRO A 44 -8.88 18.94 10.99
C PRO A 44 -9.86 20.11 11.11
N THR A 45 -10.81 20.03 12.06
CA THR A 45 -11.79 21.11 12.29
C THR A 45 -11.15 22.37 12.88
N SER A 46 -10.84 23.34 12.03
CA SER A 46 -10.53 24.71 12.46
C SER A 46 -11.80 25.46 12.89
N THR A 47 -11.64 26.54 13.65
CA THR A 47 -12.74 27.50 13.92
C THR A 47 -12.79 28.65 12.93
N ASP A 48 -11.75 28.86 12.12
CA ASP A 48 -11.79 29.82 11.01
C ASP A 48 -12.65 29.26 9.86
N GLU A 49 -13.36 30.10 9.13
CA GLU A 49 -14.10 29.67 7.93
C GLU A 49 -13.16 29.58 6.72
N SER A 50 -12.20 30.50 6.60
CA SER A 50 -11.26 30.57 5.48
C SER A 50 -10.22 29.45 5.47
N GLU A 51 -10.00 28.79 6.61
CA GLU A 51 -9.18 27.57 6.70
C GLU A 51 -9.99 26.30 6.38
N ARG A 52 -11.33 26.32 6.54
CA ARG A 52 -12.19 25.13 6.36
C ARG A 52 -12.87 25.06 5.00
N VAL A 53 -13.04 26.18 4.31
CA VAL A 53 -13.82 26.26 3.07
C VAL A 53 -12.92 26.77 1.96
N VAL A 54 -12.72 25.93 0.93
CA VAL A 54 -12.11 26.36 -0.34
C VAL A 54 -13.19 26.82 -1.31
N ALA A 55 -12.95 27.93 -2.01
CA ALA A 55 -13.82 28.36 -3.09
C ALA A 55 -13.53 27.53 -4.34
N TYR A 56 -14.56 27.06 -5.04
CA TYR A 56 -14.38 26.24 -6.24
C TYR A 56 -13.55 26.95 -7.33
N GLU A 57 -13.64 28.27 -7.43
CA GLU A 57 -12.86 29.09 -8.36
C GLU A 57 -11.35 29.17 -8.04
N ASP A 58 -10.95 28.86 -6.80
CA ASP A 58 -9.53 28.79 -6.38
C ASP A 58 -8.90 27.42 -6.70
N LEU A 59 -9.72 26.40 -7.00
CA LEU A 59 -9.27 25.08 -7.46
C LEU A 59 -8.74 25.13 -8.90
N ASN A 60 -7.71 24.36 -9.21
CA ASN A 60 -7.18 24.21 -10.56
C ASN A 60 -8.10 23.37 -11.48
N ASP A 61 -7.85 23.35 -12.79
CA ASP A 61 -8.72 22.66 -13.77
C ASP A 61 -8.93 21.16 -13.48
N GLN A 62 -7.91 20.44 -12.97
CA GLN A 62 -8.04 19.03 -12.58
C GLN A 62 -8.84 18.89 -11.28
N GLN A 63 -8.60 19.75 -10.30
CA GLN A 63 -9.32 19.76 -9.02
C GLN A 63 -10.81 20.09 -9.22
N GLN A 64 -11.11 21.07 -10.06
CA GLN A 64 -12.48 21.39 -10.46
C GLN A 64 -13.17 20.22 -11.18
N ALA A 65 -12.43 19.44 -11.99
CA ALA A 65 -12.97 18.24 -12.62
C ALA A 65 -13.24 17.12 -11.60
N ALA A 66 -12.27 16.82 -10.73
CA ALA A 66 -12.43 15.86 -9.64
C ALA A 66 -13.60 16.21 -8.71
N PHE A 67 -13.76 17.49 -8.36
CA PHE A 67 -14.90 17.93 -7.55
C PHE A 67 -16.26 17.67 -8.24
N ARG A 68 -16.37 17.92 -9.55
CA ARG A 68 -17.61 17.65 -10.30
C ARG A 68 -17.90 16.15 -10.39
N ASP A 69 -16.89 15.33 -10.64
CA ASP A 69 -17.05 13.87 -10.66
C ASP A 69 -17.44 13.33 -9.26
N ALA A 70 -16.92 13.94 -8.20
CA ALA A 70 -17.28 13.60 -6.81
C ALA A 70 -18.70 14.04 -6.40
N ILE A 71 -19.33 15.00 -7.09
CA ILE A 71 -20.77 15.31 -6.91
C ILE A 71 -21.63 14.18 -7.48
N ASP A 72 -21.25 13.63 -8.65
CA ASP A 72 -21.96 12.52 -9.29
C ASP A 72 -21.62 11.13 -8.68
N GLY A 73 -20.59 11.05 -7.82
CA GLY A 73 -20.19 9.83 -7.12
C GLY A 73 -18.91 9.96 -6.30
N GLU A 74 -17.76 9.67 -6.93
CA GLU A 74 -16.44 9.70 -6.27
C GLU A 74 -15.35 10.08 -7.27
N ALA A 75 -14.30 10.75 -6.79
CA ALA A 75 -13.09 11.04 -7.56
C ALA A 75 -11.87 10.38 -6.88
N SER A 76 -11.23 9.46 -7.60
CA SER A 76 -9.98 8.84 -7.16
C SER A 76 -8.79 9.71 -7.57
N PHE A 77 -7.87 9.95 -6.65
CA PHE A 77 -6.55 10.51 -6.91
C PHE A 77 -5.53 9.38 -6.84
N VAL A 78 -4.69 9.26 -7.87
CA VAL A 78 -3.81 8.11 -8.15
C VAL A 78 -2.40 8.56 -8.56
N PRO A 79 -1.37 7.68 -8.50
CA PRO A 79 -0.04 8.06 -8.92
C PRO A 79 0.06 8.35 -10.42
N ASN A 80 0.58 9.51 -10.81
CA ASN A 80 0.89 9.81 -12.21
C ASN A 80 2.12 9.01 -12.66
N THR A 81 1.89 7.83 -13.25
CA THR A 81 2.92 7.01 -13.90
C THR A 81 2.34 6.31 -15.12
N SER A 82 3.17 5.97 -16.10
CA SER A 82 2.76 5.22 -17.30
C SER A 82 2.38 3.75 -17.04
N TYR A 83 2.30 3.32 -15.78
CA TYR A 83 1.81 2.00 -15.35
C TYR A 83 0.45 2.09 -14.64
N VAL A 84 0.01 3.30 -14.29
CA VAL A 84 -1.38 3.59 -13.91
C VAL A 84 -2.12 4.00 -15.18
N ASN A 85 -3.40 3.64 -15.30
CA ASN A 85 -4.20 4.00 -16.46
C ASN A 85 -4.67 5.46 -16.32
N ASP A 86 -4.54 6.27 -17.37
CA ASP A 86 -5.04 7.66 -17.42
C ASP A 86 -6.54 7.77 -17.04
N SER A 87 -7.32 6.69 -17.19
CA SER A 87 -8.73 6.62 -16.78
C SER A 87 -8.98 6.09 -15.36
N ALA A 88 -7.93 5.91 -14.53
CA ALA A 88 -8.05 5.40 -13.16
C ALA A 88 -8.34 6.51 -12.13
N GLY A 89 -8.09 7.77 -12.48
CA GLY A 89 -8.31 8.91 -11.59
C GLY A 89 -7.51 10.15 -11.98
N TYR A 90 -7.51 11.12 -11.08
CA TYR A 90 -6.77 12.37 -11.13
C TYR A 90 -5.36 12.20 -10.53
N GLU A 91 -4.44 13.11 -10.84
CA GLU A 91 -3.06 13.00 -10.35
C GLU A 91 -2.96 13.30 -8.84
N PHE A 92 -2.23 12.47 -8.09
CA PHE A 92 -2.03 12.64 -6.64
C PHE A 92 -1.66 14.04 -6.18
N GLU A 93 -0.86 14.78 -6.96
CA GLU A 93 -0.41 16.14 -6.63
C GLU A 93 -1.53 17.19 -6.60
N HIS A 94 -2.77 16.82 -6.97
CA HIS A 94 -3.93 17.70 -6.95
C HIS A 94 -4.87 17.45 -5.77
N VAL A 95 -4.61 16.46 -4.91
CA VAL A 95 -5.54 16.08 -3.83
C VAL A 95 -5.59 17.08 -2.67
N ASP A 96 -4.54 17.88 -2.47
CA ASP A 96 -4.30 18.64 -1.24
C ASP A 96 -5.51 19.47 -0.75
N PRO A 97 -6.24 20.26 -1.57
CA PRO A 97 -7.39 21.03 -1.09
C PRO A 97 -8.51 20.18 -0.51
N PHE A 98 -8.65 18.92 -0.94
CA PHE A 98 -9.64 17.98 -0.43
C PHE A 98 -9.21 17.30 0.88
N GLN A 99 -7.93 17.38 1.25
CA GLN A 99 -7.40 16.91 2.54
C GLN A 99 -7.26 18.06 3.55
N GLU A 100 -6.96 19.27 3.07
CA GLU A 100 -6.72 20.46 3.90
C GLU A 100 -8.02 21.17 4.33
N HIS A 101 -9.08 21.13 3.51
CA HIS A 101 -10.35 21.80 3.79
C HIS A 101 -11.49 20.81 4.10
N GLU A 102 -12.45 21.24 4.91
CA GLU A 102 -13.65 20.45 5.24
C GLU A 102 -14.77 20.59 4.19
N TYR A 103 -14.78 21.70 3.43
CA TYR A 103 -15.84 22.01 2.45
C TYR A 103 -15.31 22.68 1.18
N VAL A 104 -15.99 22.44 0.06
CA VAL A 104 -15.93 23.29 -1.14
C VAL A 104 -17.19 24.15 -1.20
N ARG A 105 -17.06 25.42 -1.59
CA ARG A 105 -18.20 26.28 -1.93
C ARG A 105 -18.36 26.36 -3.44
N TYR A 106 -19.53 25.97 -3.96
CA TYR A 106 -19.81 25.85 -5.40
C TYR A 106 -21.25 26.29 -5.71
N ASP A 107 -21.42 27.13 -6.73
CA ASP A 107 -22.68 27.78 -7.17
C ASP A 107 -23.52 28.48 -6.07
N GLY A 108 -22.90 28.77 -4.92
CA GLY A 108 -23.53 29.37 -3.74
C GLY A 108 -23.81 28.37 -2.61
N ASP A 109 -23.82 27.08 -2.92
CA ASP A 109 -24.02 25.99 -1.98
C ASP A 109 -22.69 25.51 -1.38
N GLN A 110 -22.77 24.74 -0.30
CA GLN A 110 -21.60 24.24 0.42
C GLN A 110 -21.61 22.70 0.40
N TYR A 111 -20.49 22.12 0.00
CA TYR A 111 -20.32 20.68 -0.15
C TYR A 111 -19.26 20.20 0.83
N ARG A 112 -19.63 19.30 1.74
CA ARG A 112 -18.71 18.67 2.68
C ARG A 112 -17.83 17.67 1.97
N ILE A 113 -16.52 17.76 2.22
CA ILE A 113 -15.51 16.86 1.68
C ILE A 113 -15.31 15.67 2.63
N SER A 114 -15.25 14.46 2.08
CA SER A 114 -14.80 13.26 2.79
C SER A 114 -13.73 12.54 1.98
N THR A 115 -12.63 12.14 2.65
CA THR A 115 -11.53 11.39 2.02
C THR A 115 -11.37 10.01 2.64
N THR A 116 -11.07 9.02 1.79
CA THR A 116 -10.84 7.62 2.17
C THR A 116 -9.70 7.02 1.36
N GLN A 117 -9.13 5.91 1.83
CA GLN A 117 -8.11 5.16 1.09
C GLN A 117 -8.75 4.29 0.00
N GLY A 118 -8.30 4.43 -1.25
CA GLY A 118 -8.78 3.63 -2.39
C GLY A 118 -7.88 2.43 -2.71
N GLU A 119 -7.53 2.26 -3.99
CA GLU A 119 -6.61 1.20 -4.45
C GLU A 119 -5.18 1.40 -3.90
N LEU A 120 -4.50 0.31 -3.53
CA LEU A 120 -3.08 0.36 -3.13
C LEU A 120 -2.17 0.22 -4.34
N TYR A 121 -1.42 1.28 -4.65
CA TYR A 121 -0.34 1.23 -5.63
C TYR A 121 1.00 1.00 -4.94
N ALA A 122 1.83 0.13 -5.49
CA ALA A 122 3.18 -0.10 -4.98
C ALA A 122 4.26 0.13 -6.04
N SER A 123 5.44 0.46 -5.54
CA SER A 123 6.70 0.73 -6.24
C SER A 123 7.79 -0.18 -5.66
N TYR A 124 8.92 -0.30 -6.34
CA TYR A 124 10.07 -1.00 -5.78
C TYR A 124 11.39 -0.36 -6.21
N GLN A 125 12.39 -0.46 -5.35
CA GLN A 125 13.77 -0.14 -5.70
C GLN A 125 14.61 -1.41 -5.60
N ILE A 126 15.35 -1.72 -6.67
CA ILE A 126 16.42 -2.73 -6.66
C ILE A 126 17.71 -1.98 -6.38
N ARG A 127 18.51 -2.46 -5.43
CA ARG A 127 19.87 -1.97 -5.15
C ARG A 127 20.83 -3.11 -5.35
N THR A 128 22.01 -2.83 -5.92
CA THR A 128 23.06 -3.85 -6.03
C THR A 128 24.39 -3.34 -5.52
N SER A 129 25.20 -4.27 -5.02
CA SER A 129 26.57 -4.00 -4.61
C SER A 129 27.45 -5.20 -4.95
N VAL A 130 28.76 -5.02 -5.12
CA VAL A 130 29.66 -6.16 -5.37
C VAL A 130 29.74 -7.00 -4.11
N GLY A 131 29.23 -8.23 -4.19
CA GLY A 131 29.12 -9.16 -3.06
C GLY A 131 30.14 -10.29 -3.13
N SER A 132 30.37 -10.95 -2.00
CA SER A 132 31.14 -12.19 -1.91
C SER A 132 30.24 -13.27 -1.30
N PRO A 133 29.56 -14.09 -2.13
CA PRO A 133 28.60 -15.07 -1.64
C PRO A 133 29.28 -16.15 -0.80
N ASP A 134 28.63 -16.55 0.29
CA ASP A 134 28.99 -17.75 1.06
C ASP A 134 28.72 -19.04 0.26
N GLU A 135 29.31 -20.16 0.68
CA GLU A 135 29.19 -21.46 -0.02
C GLU A 135 27.75 -21.98 -0.19
N ASN A 136 26.79 -21.45 0.58
CA ASN A 136 25.37 -21.85 0.57
C ASN A 136 24.44 -20.77 -0.02
N ALA A 137 24.96 -19.63 -0.48
CA ALA A 137 24.15 -18.52 -0.96
C ALA A 137 23.55 -18.82 -2.35
N THR A 138 22.32 -18.36 -2.59
CA THR A 138 21.65 -18.54 -3.89
C THR A 138 22.20 -17.53 -4.90
N VAL A 139 23.00 -18.03 -5.86
CA VAL A 139 23.55 -17.23 -6.97
C VAL A 139 22.87 -17.62 -8.28
N VAL A 140 22.18 -16.68 -8.92
CA VAL A 140 21.51 -16.86 -10.23
C VAL A 140 22.27 -16.08 -11.30
N ALA A 141 22.37 -16.57 -12.54
CA ALA A 141 22.94 -15.78 -13.63
C ALA A 141 21.94 -14.71 -14.10
N LEU A 142 22.41 -13.50 -14.41
CA LEU A 142 21.54 -12.42 -14.90
C LEU A 142 20.72 -12.87 -16.13
N GLU A 143 21.32 -13.67 -17.01
CA GLU A 143 20.71 -14.23 -18.21
C GLU A 143 19.56 -15.22 -17.92
N GLU A 144 19.53 -15.84 -16.74
CA GLU A 144 18.49 -16.77 -16.29
C GLU A 144 17.28 -16.05 -15.69
N LEU A 145 17.39 -14.76 -15.35
CA LEU A 145 16.24 -13.94 -14.94
C LEU A 145 15.28 -13.70 -16.13
N PRO A 146 13.96 -13.56 -15.88
CA PRO A 146 13.00 -13.20 -16.93
C PRO A 146 13.35 -11.88 -17.60
N ASP A 147 13.11 -11.73 -18.91
CA ASP A 147 13.59 -10.58 -19.71
C ASP A 147 13.24 -9.22 -19.09
N ARG A 148 11.99 -9.05 -18.63
CA ARG A 148 11.48 -7.84 -17.96
C ARG A 148 12.32 -7.42 -16.74
N VAL A 149 12.81 -8.42 -16.02
CA VAL A 149 13.56 -8.30 -14.75
C VAL A 149 15.04 -8.08 -15.05
N ARG A 150 15.53 -8.80 -16.07
CA ARG A 150 16.93 -8.80 -16.48
C ARG A 150 17.45 -7.40 -16.76
N ASP A 151 16.67 -6.59 -17.46
CA ASP A 151 17.09 -5.23 -17.81
C ASP A 151 17.05 -4.29 -16.58
N GLU A 152 16.09 -4.46 -15.67
CA GLU A 152 15.98 -3.69 -14.43
C GLU A 152 17.15 -3.99 -13.46
N VAL A 153 17.47 -5.27 -13.29
CA VAL A 153 18.63 -5.71 -12.50
C VAL A 153 19.93 -5.30 -13.19
N ARG A 154 20.01 -5.33 -14.53
CA ARG A 154 21.18 -4.82 -15.26
C ARG A 154 21.39 -3.33 -15.01
N THR A 155 20.33 -2.52 -15.06
CA THR A 155 20.41 -1.10 -14.71
C THR A 155 20.89 -0.92 -13.27
N ALA A 156 20.33 -1.66 -12.32
CA ALA A 156 20.78 -1.60 -10.92
C ALA A 156 22.24 -2.05 -10.71
N ILE A 157 22.78 -2.91 -11.56
CA ILE A 157 24.20 -3.32 -11.56
C ILE A 157 25.12 -2.25 -12.16
N ILE A 158 24.65 -1.51 -13.18
CA ILE A 158 25.43 -0.50 -13.90
C ILE A 158 25.40 0.86 -13.17
N GLU A 159 24.24 1.25 -12.66
CA GLU A 159 23.96 2.56 -12.07
C GLU A 159 23.95 2.53 -10.53
N GLY A 160 23.96 1.33 -9.92
CA GLY A 160 23.95 1.08 -8.48
C GLY A 160 22.55 0.80 -7.91
N GLU A 161 21.52 1.36 -8.55
CA GLU A 161 20.12 1.13 -8.21
C GLU A 161 19.20 1.25 -9.43
N TYR A 162 18.00 0.69 -9.32
CA TYR A 162 16.90 0.85 -10.26
C TYR A 162 15.61 1.14 -9.48
N TYR A 163 14.83 2.11 -9.92
CA TYR A 163 13.52 2.43 -9.34
C TYR A 163 12.39 2.11 -10.32
N ALA A 164 11.46 1.27 -9.88
CA ALA A 164 10.18 1.00 -10.52
C ALA A 164 9.10 1.94 -9.95
N PRO A 165 8.42 2.75 -10.79
CA PRO A 165 7.38 3.66 -10.32
C PRO A 165 6.12 2.93 -9.84
N TYR A 166 5.24 3.65 -9.14
CA TYR A 166 3.95 3.14 -8.68
C TYR A 166 3.09 2.57 -9.82
N GLY A 167 2.27 1.58 -9.51
CA GLY A 167 1.50 0.80 -10.49
C GLY A 167 2.30 -0.32 -11.15
N LYS A 168 3.64 -0.26 -11.10
CA LYS A 168 4.50 -1.33 -11.61
C LYS A 168 4.60 -2.53 -10.68
N TRP A 169 4.12 -2.49 -9.43
CA TRP A 169 4.29 -3.59 -8.45
C TRP A 169 3.93 -5.00 -8.93
N GLY A 170 2.85 -5.17 -9.71
CA GLY A 170 2.48 -6.45 -10.35
C GLY A 170 3.49 -6.99 -11.39
N SER A 171 4.69 -6.42 -11.41
CA SER A 171 5.83 -6.74 -12.27
C SER A 171 7.04 -7.22 -11.49
N LEU A 172 7.09 -7.04 -10.16
CA LEU A 172 8.18 -7.58 -9.36
C LEU A 172 8.07 -9.11 -9.37
N PRO A 173 9.07 -9.82 -9.93
CA PRO A 173 9.02 -11.26 -10.06
C PRO A 173 9.28 -11.95 -8.71
N GLU A 174 8.74 -13.15 -8.54
CA GLU A 174 9.14 -14.05 -7.43
C GLU A 174 10.65 -14.36 -7.50
N SER A 175 11.25 -14.41 -8.70
CA SER A 175 12.67 -14.69 -8.89
C SER A 175 13.64 -13.65 -8.29
N LEU A 176 13.17 -12.44 -7.92
CA LEU A 176 13.96 -11.47 -7.16
C LEU A 176 13.79 -11.60 -5.64
N GLN A 177 12.80 -12.37 -5.19
CA GLN A 177 12.59 -12.67 -3.77
C GLN A 177 13.44 -13.87 -3.34
N ASP A 178 13.70 -14.80 -4.26
CA ASP A 178 14.47 -16.04 -4.01
C ASP A 178 15.99 -15.92 -4.29
N ALA A 179 16.43 -14.88 -5.00
CA ALA A 179 17.83 -14.70 -5.41
C ALA A 179 18.54 -13.62 -4.56
N GLU A 180 19.40 -14.08 -3.65
CA GLU A 180 20.24 -13.22 -2.80
C GLU A 180 21.39 -12.56 -3.60
N TYR A 181 21.89 -13.27 -4.62
CA TYR A 181 22.97 -12.82 -5.47
C TYR A 181 22.69 -13.04 -6.96
N VAL A 182 23.06 -12.05 -7.78
CA VAL A 182 23.06 -12.14 -9.23
C VAL A 182 24.49 -12.09 -9.77
N ARG A 183 24.86 -13.08 -10.58
CA ARG A 183 26.12 -13.08 -11.32
C ARG A 183 25.94 -12.38 -12.66
N TYR A 184 26.77 -11.36 -12.90
CA TYR A 184 26.86 -10.67 -14.18
C TYR A 184 28.33 -10.55 -14.59
N GLU A 185 28.63 -10.88 -15.85
CA GLU A 185 29.99 -11.05 -16.36
C GLU A 185 30.83 -12.00 -15.45
N ASN A 186 31.90 -11.47 -14.84
CA ASN A 186 32.81 -12.18 -13.94
C ASN A 186 32.70 -11.69 -12.48
N ARG A 187 31.57 -11.10 -12.09
CA ARG A 187 31.32 -10.60 -10.74
C ARG A 187 29.99 -11.10 -10.21
N THR A 188 29.93 -11.23 -8.89
CA THR A 188 28.69 -11.49 -8.16
C THR A 188 28.25 -10.19 -7.50
N TYR A 189 26.97 -9.88 -7.62
CA TYR A 189 26.33 -8.72 -7.05
C TYR A 189 25.30 -9.19 -6.02
N GLU A 190 25.40 -8.66 -4.80
CA GLU A 190 24.33 -8.80 -3.80
C GLU A 190 23.13 -7.96 -4.27
N THR A 191 21.95 -8.57 -4.30
CA THR A 191 20.71 -7.94 -4.76
C THR A 191 19.76 -7.74 -3.60
N GLY A 192 19.54 -6.48 -3.21
CA GLY A 192 18.53 -6.09 -2.23
C GLY A 192 17.38 -5.35 -2.88
N TYR A 193 16.19 -5.45 -2.29
CA TYR A 193 15.03 -4.66 -2.72
C TYR A 193 14.39 -3.90 -1.55
N ALA A 194 13.80 -2.74 -1.86
CA ALA A 194 12.93 -1.99 -0.97
C ALA A 194 11.58 -1.79 -1.66
N VAL A 195 10.49 -1.89 -0.91
CA VAL A 195 9.12 -1.70 -1.40
C VAL A 195 8.63 -0.34 -0.91
N GLY A 196 7.92 0.38 -1.77
CA GLY A 196 7.14 1.56 -1.39
C GLY A 196 5.68 1.34 -1.74
N ASP A 197 4.78 1.86 -0.91
CA ASP A 197 3.33 1.76 -1.09
C ASP A 197 2.67 3.14 -0.95
N ALA A 198 1.62 3.36 -1.76
CA ALA A 198 0.86 4.59 -1.81
C ALA A 198 -0.62 4.24 -2.08
N TRP A 199 -1.47 4.54 -1.10
CA TRP A 199 -2.91 4.41 -1.23
C TRP A 199 -3.46 5.52 -2.11
N ALA A 200 -4.32 5.17 -3.08
CA ALA A 200 -5.20 6.13 -3.74
C ALA A 200 -5.96 6.94 -2.68
N THR A 201 -6.27 8.19 -2.96
CA THR A 201 -7.22 8.96 -2.12
C THR A 201 -8.52 9.08 -2.89
N VAL A 202 -9.61 8.52 -2.35
CA VAL A 202 -10.95 8.68 -2.91
C VAL A 202 -11.63 9.82 -2.19
N VAL A 203 -12.05 10.81 -2.97
CA VAL A 203 -12.81 11.98 -2.54
C VAL A 203 -14.27 11.78 -2.89
N THR A 204 -15.14 12.00 -1.91
CA THR A 204 -16.60 12.10 -2.07
C THR A 204 -17.05 13.44 -1.53
N VAL A 205 -18.10 14.02 -2.09
CA VAL A 205 -18.68 15.27 -1.57
C VAL A 205 -20.18 15.16 -1.37
N GLU A 206 -20.69 15.77 -0.30
CA GLU A 206 -22.10 15.78 0.08
C GLU A 206 -22.56 17.23 0.28
N GLU A 207 -23.64 17.65 -0.38
CA GLU A 207 -24.27 18.97 -0.17
C GLU A 207 -24.78 19.11 1.28
N VAL A 208 -24.56 20.27 1.91
CA VAL A 208 -24.98 20.55 3.30
C VAL A 208 -25.72 21.90 3.43
N GLU A 209 -26.86 21.87 4.12
CA GLU A 209 -27.75 23.02 4.43
C GLU A 209 -27.29 23.87 5.65
#